data_AF-A0A974SVU3-F1
#
_entry.id   AF-A0A974SVU3-F1
#
_cell.length_a   1.000
_cell.length_b   1.000
_cell.length_c   1.000
_cell.angle_alpha   90.00
_cell.angle_beta   90.00
_cell.angle_gamma   90.00
#
_symmetry.space_group_name_H-M   'P 1'
#
loop_
_entity.id
_entity.type
_entity.pdbx_description
1 polymer ?
#
loop_
_entity_poly.entity_id
_entity_poly.type
_entity_poly.pdbx_seq_one_letter_code
_entity_poly.pdbx_strand_id
1 'polypeptide(L)' 'MVTQQEAEKLAQKHVQDYLNACGLDTVEDAGNALMKLCSVAGVMMCATVGQDDAVARLEGTAAFIAKPQFAGKWKQEAVQ' A
#
# COMPACT_ATOMS: atom_id res chain seq x y z
N MET A 1 -1.44 11.62 -17.62
CA MET A 1 -1.31 11.09 -16.25
C MET A 1 -1.03 12.27 -15.34
N VAL A 2 -1.57 12.31 -14.13
CA VAL A 2 -1.16 13.30 -13.11
C VAL A 2 0.34 13.12 -12.80
N THR A 3 0.97 14.10 -12.17
CA THR A 3 2.37 13.96 -11.72
C THR A 3 2.48 12.83 -10.69
N GLN A 4 3.70 12.31 -10.48
CA GLN A 4 3.93 11.27 -9.47
C GLN A 4 3.50 11.72 -8.07
N GLN A 5 3.78 12.98 -7.71
CA GLN A 5 3.39 13.55 -6.41
C GLN A 5 1.87 13.68 -6.26
N GLU A 6 1.17 14.06 -7.32
CA GLU A 6 -0.30 14.12 -7.30
C GLU A 6 -0.92 12.72 -7.21
N ALA A 7 -0.38 11.75 -7.95
CA ALA A 7 -0.81 10.35 -7.86
C ALA A 7 -0.62 9.80 -6.44
N GLU A 8 0.53 10.10 -5.81
CA GLU A 8 0.82 9.68 -4.44
C GLU A 8 -0.16 10.29 -3.43
N LYS A 9 -0.44 11.60 -3.53
CA LYS A 9 -1.44 12.26 -2.67
C LYS A 9 -2.84 11.68 -2.83
N LEU A 10 -3.26 11.41 -4.07
CA LEU A 10 -4.55 10.77 -4.34
C LEU A 10 -4.59 9.35 -3.76
N ALA A 11 -3.53 8.57 -3.95
CA ALA A 11 -3.43 7.21 -3.40
C ALA A 11 -3.47 7.23 -1.86
N GLN A 12 -2.72 8.11 -1.21
CA GLN A 12 -2.74 8.27 0.25
C GLN A 12 -4.14 8.59 0.76
N LYS A 13 -4.85 9.52 0.11
CA LYS A 13 -6.23 9.85 0.47
C LYS A 13 -7.16 8.65 0.35
N HIS A 14 -7.10 7.91 -0.75
CA HIS A 14 -7.96 6.73 -0.94
C HIS A 14 -7.63 5.61 0.04
N VAL A 15 -6.35 5.41 0.37
CA VAL A 15 -5.93 4.45 1.39
C VAL A 15 -6.48 4.86 2.75
N GLN A 16 -6.38 6.13 3.15
CA GLN A 16 -6.91 6.61 4.43
C GLN A 16 -8.44 6.48 4.50
N ASP A 17 -9.15 6.88 3.44
CA ASP A 17 -10.61 6.73 3.34
C ASP A 17 -11.02 5.24 3.46
N TYR A 18 -10.26 4.33 2.85
CA TYR A 18 -10.47 2.88 2.98
C TYR A 18 -10.21 2.35 4.39
N LEU A 19 -9.11 2.75 5.04
CA LEU A 19 -8.80 2.33 6.41
C LEU A 19 -9.86 2.80 7.40
N ASN A 20 -10.32 4.05 7.25
CA ASN A 20 -11.40 4.60 8.06
C ASN A 20 -12.71 3.81 7.88
N ALA A 21 -13.02 3.37 6.65
CA ALA A 21 -14.18 2.53 6.37
C ALA A 21 -14.07 1.10 6.90
N CYS A 22 -12.86 0.60 7.18
CA CYS A 22 -12.64 -0.75 7.70
C CYS A 22 -12.95 -0.90 9.20
N GLY A 23 -13.13 0.20 9.95
CA GLY A 23 -13.43 0.15 11.38
C GLY A 23 -12.35 -0.56 12.20
N LEU A 24 -11.12 -0.07 12.08
CA LEU A 24 -9.92 -0.70 12.65
C LEU A 24 -9.81 -0.42 14.16
N ASP A 25 -9.60 -1.47 14.96
CA ASP A 25 -9.42 -1.36 16.41
C ASP A 25 -7.93 -1.41 16.81
N THR A 26 -7.12 -2.11 16.03
CA THR A 26 -5.70 -2.36 16.33
C THR A 26 -4.77 -2.02 15.17
N VAL A 27 -3.47 -1.91 15.47
CA VAL A 27 -2.41 -1.78 14.46
C VAL A 27 -2.36 -3.01 13.55
N GLU A 28 -2.64 -4.19 14.09
CA GLU A 28 -2.68 -5.43 13.33
C GLU A 28 -3.83 -5.41 12.30
N ASP A 29 -5.00 -4.89 12.68
CA ASP A 29 -6.12 -4.69 11.76
C ASP A 29 -5.74 -3.75 10.61
N ALA A 30 -5.04 -2.66 10.91
CA ALA A 30 -4.53 -1.74 9.90
C ALA A 30 -3.56 -2.44 8.93
N GLY A 31 -2.63 -3.25 9.46
CA GLY A 31 -1.72 -4.06 8.64
C GLY A 31 -2.47 -5.05 7.73
N ASN A 32 -3.47 -5.76 8.27
CA ASN A 32 -4.30 -6.70 7.52
C ASN A 32 -5.12 -6.01 6.42
N ALA A 33 -5.72 -4.86 6.73
CA ALA A 33 -6.49 -4.07 5.76
C ALA A 33 -5.59 -3.53 4.63
N LEU A 34 -4.42 -2.99 4.96
CA LEU A 34 -3.42 -2.54 4.00
C LEU A 34 -2.94 -3.67 3.09
N MET A 35 -2.68 -4.86 3.65
CA MET A 35 -2.29 -6.02 2.85
C MET A 35 -3.42 -6.51 1.94
N LYS A 36 -4.68 -6.39 2.35
CA LYS A 36 -5.82 -6.66 1.46
C LYS A 36 -5.86 -5.68 0.28
N LEU A 37 -5.66 -4.38 0.53
CA LEU A 37 -5.59 -3.37 -0.51
C LEU A 37 -4.43 -3.65 -1.49
N CYS A 38 -3.25 -3.97 -0.97
CA CYS A 38 -2.09 -4.38 -1.77
C CYS A 38 -2.38 -5.62 -2.63
N SER A 39 -3.04 -6.63 -2.07
CA SER A 39 -3.45 -7.84 -2.80
C SER A 39 -4.42 -7.54 -3.94
N VAL A 40 -5.45 -6.73 -3.71
CA VAL A 40 -6.40 -6.32 -4.75
C VAL A 40 -5.70 -5.52 -5.85
N ALA A 41 -4.83 -4.57 -5.48
CA ALA A 41 -4.02 -3.84 -6.45
C ALA A 41 -3.13 -4.78 -7.29
N GLY A 42 -2.51 -5.79 -6.67
CA GLY A 42 -1.74 -6.83 -7.34
C GLY A 42 -2.54 -7.62 -8.37
N VAL A 43 -3.74 -8.08 -8.00
CA VAL A 43 -4.64 -8.81 -8.92
C VAL A 43 -5.07 -7.93 -10.09
N MET A 44 -5.40 -6.66 -9.83
CA MET A 44 -5.74 -5.69 -10.88
C MET A 44 -4.53 -5.36 -11.77
N MET A 45 -3.32 -5.35 -11.22
CA MET A 45 -2.09 -5.26 -12.02
C MET A 45 -1.94 -6.48 -12.94
N CYS A 46 -2.15 -7.70 -12.46
CA CYS A 46 -2.13 -8.89 -13.33
C CYS A 46 -3.10 -8.75 -14.52
N ALA A 47 -4.31 -8.21 -14.27
CA ALA A 47 -5.31 -8.00 -15.31
C ALA A 47 -4.93 -6.89 -16.32
N THR A 48 -4.03 -5.97 -15.96
CA THR A 48 -3.69 -4.80 -16.79
C THR A 48 -2.34 -4.92 -17.50
N VAL A 49 -1.33 -5.48 -16.84
CA VAL A 49 0.05 -5.61 -17.38
C VAL A 49 0.52 -7.06 -17.52
N GLY A 50 -0.30 -8.03 -17.14
CA GLY A 50 0.09 -9.44 -17.10
C GLY A 50 0.77 -9.83 -15.78
N GLN A 51 0.87 -11.14 -15.54
CA GLN A 51 1.34 -11.68 -14.27
C GLN A 51 2.81 -11.34 -13.98
N ASP A 52 3.71 -11.59 -14.93
CA ASP A 52 5.16 -11.44 -14.72
C ASP A 52 5.52 -9.99 -14.36
N ASP A 53 4.99 -9.03 -15.10
CA ASP A 53 5.18 -7.60 -14.86
C ASP A 53 4.57 -7.15 -13.52
N ALA A 54 3.40 -7.67 -13.15
CA ALA A 54 2.76 -7.36 -11.87
C ALA A 54 3.59 -7.87 -10.68
N VAL A 55 4.11 -9.10 -10.78
CA VAL A 55 4.96 -9.72 -9.76
C VAL A 55 6.26 -8.91 -9.60
N ALA A 56 6.96 -8.62 -10.70
CA ALA A 56 8.21 -7.87 -10.67
C ALA A 56 8.05 -6.47 -10.02
N ARG A 57 6.91 -5.80 -10.25
CA ARG A 57 6.60 -4.49 -9.63
C ARG A 57 6.36 -4.61 -8.12
N LEU A 58 5.68 -5.65 -7.66
CA LEU A 58 5.45 -5.90 -6.24
C LEU A 58 6.76 -6.27 -5.52
N GLU A 59 7.57 -7.12 -6.12
CA GLU A 59 8.90 -7.47 -5.59
C GLU A 59 9.82 -6.23 -5.52
N GLY A 60 9.80 -5.37 -6.54
CA GLY A 60 10.51 -4.09 -6.53
C GLY A 60 10.04 -3.17 -5.41
N THR A 61 8.74 -3.16 -5.11
CA THR A 61 8.16 -2.40 -4.00
C THR A 61 8.59 -2.97 -2.65
N ALA A 62 8.57 -4.31 -2.49
CA ALA A 62 9.06 -4.99 -1.30
C ALA A 62 10.55 -4.67 -1.04
N ALA A 63 11.38 -4.69 -2.09
CA ALA A 63 12.78 -4.31 -2.00
C ALA A 63 12.96 -2.82 -1.63
N PHE A 64 12.08 -1.93 -2.10
CA PHE A 64 12.11 -0.52 -1.75
C PHE A 64 11.83 -0.28 -0.26
N ILE A 65 10.78 -0.91 0.30
CA ILE A 65 10.43 -0.75 1.72
C ILE A 65 11.39 -1.48 2.67
N ALA A 66 12.17 -2.44 2.17
CA ALA A 66 13.24 -3.10 2.94
C ALA A 66 14.45 -2.19 3.22
N LYS A 67 14.52 -0.99 2.64
CA LYS A 67 15.66 -0.08 2.83
C LYS A 67 15.75 0.43 4.28
N PRO A 68 16.97 0.68 4.82
CA PRO A 68 17.17 1.05 6.23
C PRO A 68 16.41 2.29 6.71
N GLN A 69 16.11 3.22 5.80
CA GLN A 69 15.30 4.41 6.11
C GLN A 69 13.90 4.11 6.66
N PHE A 70 13.37 2.91 6.41
CA PHE A 70 12.08 2.43 6.92
C PHE A 70 12.23 1.51 8.14
N ALA A 71 13.45 1.16 8.52
CA ALA A 71 13.73 0.29 9.68
C ALA A 71 13.68 1.03 11.03
N GLY A 72 13.63 2.37 11.02
CA GLY A 72 13.42 3.17 12.22
C GLY A 72 12.02 2.99 12.80
N LYS A 73 11.81 3.41 14.06
CA LYS A 73 10.49 3.46 14.72
C LYS A 73 9.58 4.47 13.99
N TRP A 74 9.12 4.15 12.79
CA TRP A 74 7.84 4.64 12.31
C TRP A 74 6.87 4.25 13.39
N LYS A 75 6.32 5.25 14.07
CA LYS A 75 5.35 5.00 15.11
C LYS A 75 4.25 4.17 14.47
N GLN A 76 4.09 2.96 14.97
CA GLN A 76 2.94 2.10 14.68
C GLN A 76 1.72 2.73 15.37
N GLU A 77 1.45 4.00 15.09
CA GLU A 77 0.24 4.70 15.49
C GLU A 77 -0.84 4.27 14.50
N ALA A 78 -2.03 3.96 15.02
CA ALA A 78 -3.19 3.74 14.17
C ALA A 78 -3.36 4.98 13.27
N VAL A 79 -3.55 4.75 11.97
CA VAL A 79 -3.91 5.81 11.04
C VAL A 79 -5.30 6.30 11.48
N GLN A 80 -5.36 7.45 12.14
CA GLN A 80 -6.60 8.18 12.41
C GLN A 80 -6.89 9.18 11.29
#